data_AF-W7Z8J4-F1
#
_entry.id   AF-W7Z8J4-F1
#
_cell.length_a   1.000
_cell.length_b   1.000
_cell.length_c   1.000
_cell.angle_alpha   90.00
_cell.angle_beta   90.00
_cell.angle_gamma   90.00
#
_symmetry.space_group_name_H-M   'P 1'
#
loop_
_entity.id
_entity.type
_entity.pdbx_description
1 polymer ?
#
loop_
_entity_poly.entity_id
_entity_poly.type
_entity_poly.pdbx_seq_one_letter_code
_entity_poly.pdbx_strand_id
1 'polypeptide(L)'
;MIGLIDKGTISNKIAKTVFKEMLESGKLPQQIVEEKGLVQISDEGAIKSIVEQVVAANPQSVEDFKAGKQKAIGFLVGQVMKESKGKANPALVNQLLAEVLSR
;
A
#
# COMPACT_ATOMS: atom_id res chain seq x y z
N MET A 1 -4.39 -7.46 -16.93
CA MET A 1 -4.65 -6.63 -15.74
C MET A 1 -4.94 -7.48 -14.51
N ILE A 2 -6.05 -8.23 -14.50
CA ILE A 2 -6.44 -9.09 -13.36
C ILE A 2 -5.30 -10.00 -12.91
N GLY A 3 -4.65 -10.71 -13.85
CA GLY A 3 -3.50 -11.56 -13.50
C GLY A 3 -2.27 -10.86 -12.93
N LEU A 4 -2.12 -9.53 -13.07
CA LEU A 4 -1.05 -8.78 -12.39
C LEU A 4 -1.41 -8.43 -10.94
N ILE A 5 -2.71 -8.26 -10.68
CA ILE A 5 -3.23 -8.04 -9.33
C ILE A 5 -3.18 -9.35 -8.55
N ASP A 6 -3.65 -10.45 -9.15
CA ASP A 6 -3.70 -11.77 -8.50
C ASP A 6 -2.29 -12.27 -8.14
N LYS A 7 -1.29 -11.96 -8.98
CA LYS A 7 0.12 -12.29 -8.72
C LYS A 7 0.79 -11.35 -7.70
N GLY A 8 0.08 -10.34 -7.18
CA GLY A 8 0.66 -9.32 -6.30
C GLY A 8 1.73 -8.45 -6.97
N THR A 9 1.76 -8.40 -8.31
CA THR A 9 2.70 -7.56 -9.05
C THR A 9 2.32 -6.09 -8.91
N ILE A 10 1.03 -5.77 -8.91
CA ILE A 10 0.49 -4.42 -8.73
C ILE A 10 -0.67 -4.40 -7.74
N SER A 11 -0.80 -3.31 -6.98
CA SER A 11 -1.93 -3.11 -6.09
C SER A 11 -3.19 -2.66 -6.85
N ASN A 12 -4.37 -2.79 -6.23
CA ASN A 12 -5.62 -2.26 -6.79
C ASN A 12 -5.56 -0.75 -7.09
N LYS A 13 -4.80 0.01 -6.30
CA LYS A 13 -4.59 1.44 -6.52
C LYS A 13 -3.79 1.68 -7.80
N ILE A 14 -2.70 0.93 -7.97
CA ILE A 14 -1.86 0.98 -9.17
C ILE A 14 -2.63 0.50 -10.40
N ALA A 15 -3.45 -0.55 -10.27
CA ALA A 15 -4.27 -1.06 -11.36
C ALA A 15 -5.21 0.01 -11.94
N LYS A 16 -5.80 0.87 -11.10
CA LYS A 16 -6.61 2.01 -11.56
C LYS A 16 -5.79 3.02 -12.37
N THR A 17 -4.57 3.32 -11.92
CA THR A 17 -3.66 4.21 -12.65
C THR A 17 -3.23 3.60 -13.99
N VAL A 18 -2.86 2.32 -14.00
CA VAL A 18 -2.49 1.58 -15.21
C VAL A 18 -3.67 1.52 -16.18
N PHE A 19 -4.89 1.28 -15.68
CA PHE A 19 -6.10 1.24 -16.52
C PHE A 19 -6.35 2.56 -17.24
N LYS A 20 -6.22 3.69 -16.53
CA LYS A 20 -6.36 5.00 -17.16
C LYS A 20 -5.31 5.20 -18.27
N GLU A 21 -4.06 4.84 -18.00
CA GLU A 21 -2.98 4.96 -18.98
C GLU A 21 -3.20 4.06 -20.21
N MET A 22 -3.75 2.85 -20.02
CA MET A 22 -4.10 1.96 -21.13
C MET A 22 -5.09 2.63 -22.08
N LEU A 23 -6.09 3.34 -21.54
CA LEU A 23 -7.09 4.04 -22.34
C LEU A 23 -6.48 5.21 -23.12
N GLU A 24 -5.50 5.91 -22.55
CA GLU A 24 -4.84 7.06 -23.16
C GLU A 24 -3.78 6.66 -24.19
N SER A 25 -3.04 5.58 -23.94
CA SER A 25 -1.87 5.19 -24.74
C SER A 25 -2.08 3.99 -25.65
N GLY A 26 -3.10 3.16 -25.39
CA GLY A 26 -3.30 1.86 -26.07
C GLY A 26 -2.29 0.78 -25.68
N LYS A 27 -1.35 1.05 -24.75
CA LYS A 27 -0.33 0.08 -24.32
C LYS A 27 -0.92 -1.04 -23.46
N LEU A 28 -0.23 -2.18 -23.43
CA LEU A 28 -0.59 -3.28 -22.56
C LEU A 28 -0.24 -2.96 -21.09
N PRO A 29 -1.00 -3.51 -20.11
CA PRO A 29 -0.79 -3.21 -18.69
C PRO A 29 0.62 -3.59 -18.19
N GLN A 30 1.20 -4.68 -18.69
CA GLN A 30 2.57 -5.09 -18.32
C GLN A 30 3.61 -4.05 -18.74
N GLN A 31 3.51 -3.54 -19.97
CA GLN A 31 4.42 -2.51 -20.48
C GLN A 31 4.36 -1.24 -19.63
N ILE A 32 3.15 -0.77 -19.29
CA ILE A 32 2.97 0.42 -18.46
C ILE A 32 3.57 0.22 -17.06
N VAL A 33 3.40 -0.98 -16.48
CA VAL A 33 3.94 -1.30 -15.16
C VAL A 33 5.47 -1.31 -15.13
N GLU A 34 6.09 -1.90 -16.16
CA GLU A 34 7.54 -1.92 -16.31
C GLU A 34 8.11 -0.52 -16.56
N GLU A 35 7.57 0.21 -17.55
CA GLU A 35 8.01 1.55 -17.91
C GLU A 35 7.93 2.55 -16.75
N LYS A 36 6.89 2.43 -15.92
CA LYS A 36 6.65 3.35 -14.79
C LYS A 36 7.16 2.81 -13.45
N GLY A 37 7.80 1.64 -13.44
CA GLY A 37 8.33 1.00 -12.22
C GLY A 37 7.26 0.81 -11.14
N LEU A 38 6.07 0.37 -11.52
CA LEU A 38 4.88 0.28 -10.66
C LEU A 38 4.76 -1.07 -9.94
N VAL A 39 5.83 -1.87 -9.92
CA VAL A 39 5.83 -3.15 -9.21
C VAL A 39 5.68 -2.91 -7.70
N GLN A 40 4.90 -3.76 -7.04
CA GLN A 40 4.77 -3.69 -5.59
C GLN A 40 6.09 -4.02 -4.89
N ILE A 41 6.38 -3.22 -3.87
CA ILE A 41 7.47 -3.47 -2.93
C ILE A 41 6.94 -4.48 -1.91
N SER A 42 7.67 -5.58 -1.73
CA SER A 42 7.41 -6.59 -0.69
C SER A 42 8.60 -6.73 0.27
N ASP A 43 9.57 -5.82 0.19
CA ASP A 43 10.66 -5.75 1.16
C ASP A 43 10.11 -5.30 2.52
N GLU A 44 10.19 -6.21 3.49
CA GLU A 44 9.63 -6.00 4.82
C GLU A 44 10.31 -4.83 5.54
N GLY A 45 11.63 -4.67 5.40
CA GLY A 45 12.38 -3.59 6.04
C GLY A 45 11.93 -2.21 5.57
N ALA A 46 11.85 -2.00 4.25
CA ALA A 46 11.38 -0.76 3.65
C ALA A 46 9.94 -0.45 4.04
N ILE A 47 9.05 -1.45 4.05
CA ILE A 47 7.65 -1.25 4.45
C ILE A 47 7.56 -0.93 5.94
N LYS A 48 8.33 -1.63 6.79
CA LYS A 48 8.35 -1.41 8.23
C LYS A 48 8.80 -0.01 8.59
N SER A 49 9.84 0.52 7.93
CA SER A 49 10.25 1.91 8.13
C SER A 49 9.15 2.91 7.77
N ILE A 50 8.38 2.68 6.70
CA ILE A 50 7.24 3.54 6.34
C ILE A 50 6.12 3.41 7.39
N VAL A 51 5.84 2.20 7.86
CA VAL A 51 4.85 1.94 8.91
C VAL A 51 5.21 2.69 10.19
N GLU A 52 6.45 2.60 10.65
CA GLU A 52 6.92 3.29 11.85
C GLU A 52 6.81 4.81 11.71
N GLN A 53 7.17 5.37 10.54
CA GLN A 53 7.00 6.79 10.24
C GLN A 53 5.53 7.21 10.29
N VAL A 54 4.63 6.43 9.69
CA VAL A 54 3.18 6.71 9.70
C VAL A 54 2.61 6.62 11.10
N VAL A 55 2.99 5.62 11.88
CA VAL A 55 2.54 5.46 13.28
C VAL A 55 3.01 6.66 14.12
N ALA A 56 4.27 7.06 14.00
CA ALA A 56 4.83 8.22 14.70
C ALA A 56 4.15 9.55 14.28
N ALA A 57 3.78 9.69 13.01
CA ALA A 57 3.11 10.88 12.49
C ALA A 57 1.61 10.95 12.82
N ASN A 58 0.98 9.86 13.29
CA ASN A 58 -0.47 9.78 13.51
C ASN A 58 -0.81 9.27 14.93
N PRO A 59 -0.36 9.94 16.01
CA PRO A 59 -0.54 9.47 17.39
C PRO A 59 -2.02 9.27 17.76
N GLN A 60 -2.90 10.17 17.32
CA GLN A 60 -4.35 10.06 17.57
C GLN A 60 -4.96 8.76 17.02
N SER A 61 -4.51 8.32 15.84
CA SER A 61 -4.99 7.07 15.23
C SER A 61 -4.46 5.84 15.97
N VAL A 62 -3.28 5.93 16.57
CA VAL A 62 -2.72 4.88 17.44
C VAL A 62 -3.56 4.76 18.72
N GLU A 63 -3.89 5.88 19.35
CA GLU A 63 -4.76 5.90 20.54
C GLU A 63 -6.15 5.37 20.22
N ASP A 64 -6.75 5.80 19.11
CA ASP A 64 -8.05 5.32 18.65
C ASP A 64 -8.05 3.81 18.41
N PHE A 65 -6.98 3.27 17.81
CA PHE A 65 -6.81 1.83 17.63
C PHE A 65 -6.72 1.10 18.98
N LYS A 66 -5.92 1.61 19.92
CA LYS A 66 -5.79 1.05 21.29
C LYS A 66 -7.10 1.13 22.08
N ALA A 67 -7.95 2.13 21.79
CA ALA A 67 -9.30 2.25 22.34
C ALA A 67 -10.33 1.33 21.66
N GLY A 68 -9.91 0.43 20.75
CA GLY A 68 -10.77 -0.54 20.08
C GLY A 68 -11.48 -0.02 18.83
N LYS A 69 -11.17 1.20 18.35
CA LYS A 69 -11.76 1.74 17.13
C LYS A 69 -11.10 1.11 15.91
N GLN A 70 -11.67 0.02 15.40
CA GLN A 70 -11.16 -0.68 14.23
C GLN A 70 -11.04 0.19 12.97
N LYS A 71 -11.79 1.30 12.84
CA LYS A 71 -11.63 2.23 11.71
C LYS A 71 -10.25 2.89 11.66
N ALA A 72 -9.56 3.02 12.79
CA ALA A 72 -8.24 3.65 12.86
C ALA A 72 -7.16 2.85 12.12
N ILE A 73 -7.24 1.51 12.11
CA ILE A 73 -6.27 0.68 11.36
C ILE A 73 -6.40 0.91 9.86
N GLY A 74 -7.64 1.02 9.34
CA GLY A 74 -7.88 1.28 7.92
C GLY A 74 -7.34 2.64 7.47
N PHE A 75 -7.41 3.65 8.35
CA PHE A 75 -6.79 4.96 8.11
C PHE A 75 -5.26 4.85 8.04
N LEU A 76 -4.63 4.18 9.01
CA LEU A 76 -3.17 3.99 9.02
C LEU A 76 -2.67 3.20 7.80
N VAL A 77 -3.38 2.14 7.40
CA VAL A 77 -3.11 1.41 6.15
C VAL A 77 -3.19 2.36 4.95
N GLY A 78 -4.21 3.22 4.91
CA GLY A 78 -4.36 4.24 3.87
C GLY A 78 -3.19 5.22 3.81
N GLN A 79 -2.66 5.64 4.96
CA GLN A 79 -1.50 6.53 5.05
C GLN A 79 -0.22 5.83 4.56
N VAL A 80 0.04 4.60 5.00
CA VAL A 80 1.19 3.80 4.50
C VAL A 80 1.09 3.59 2.98
N MET A 81 -0.13 3.38 2.47
CA MET A 81 -0.37 3.25 1.04
C MET A 81 -0.25 4.56 0.25
N LYS A 82 -0.34 5.70 0.93
CA LYS A 82 -0.06 7.01 0.35
C LYS A 82 1.44 7.26 0.27
N GLU A 83 2.16 7.05 1.38
CA GLU A 83 3.61 7.25 1.47
C GLU A 83 4.38 6.34 0.51
N SER A 84 3.98 5.07 0.40
CA SER A 84 4.55 4.14 -0.57
C SER A 84 4.08 4.35 -2.02
N LYS A 85 3.31 5.42 -2.29
CA LYS A 85 2.70 5.70 -3.61
C LYS A 85 1.91 4.53 -4.19
N GLY A 86 1.26 3.75 -3.32
CA GLY A 86 0.50 2.55 -3.71
C GLY A 86 1.35 1.32 -3.96
N LYS A 87 2.68 1.38 -3.78
CA LYS A 87 3.60 0.28 -4.09
C LYS A 87 3.76 -0.71 -2.94
N ALA A 88 3.57 -0.32 -1.67
CA ALA A 88 3.71 -1.31 -0.60
C ALA A 88 2.67 -2.44 -0.74
N ASN A 89 3.03 -3.64 -0.29
CA ASN A 89 2.10 -4.76 -0.29
C ASN A 89 1.03 -4.59 0.82
N PRO A 90 -0.28 -4.49 0.51
CA PRO A 90 -1.32 -4.27 1.50
C PRO A 90 -1.38 -5.35 2.59
N ALA A 91 -1.10 -6.61 2.26
CA ALA A 91 -1.12 -7.69 3.24
C ALA A 91 0.02 -7.51 4.26
N LEU A 92 1.22 -7.21 3.77
CA LEU A 92 2.38 -6.96 4.62
C LEU A 92 2.21 -5.68 5.46
N VAL A 93 1.63 -4.63 4.88
CA VAL A 93 1.31 -3.38 5.60
C VAL A 93 0.36 -3.65 6.77
N ASN A 94 -0.69 -4.47 6.57
CA ASN A 94 -1.62 -4.82 7.65
C ASN A 94 -0.92 -5.62 8.75
N GLN A 95 -0.08 -6.60 8.39
CA GLN A 95 0.71 -7.37 9.37
C GLN A 95 1.65 -6.48 10.18
N LEU A 96 2.44 -5.63 9.50
CA LEU A 96 3.42 -4.77 10.16
C LEU A 96 2.78 -3.70 11.02
N LEU A 97 1.65 -3.12 10.59
CA LEU A 97 0.88 -2.19 11.42
C LEU A 97 0.37 -2.88 12.69
N ALA A 98 -0.19 -4.09 12.57
CA ALA A 98 -0.64 -4.84 13.74
C ALA A 98 0.53 -5.15 14.70
N GLU A 99 1.68 -5.58 14.18
CA GLU A 99 2.90 -5.81 14.97
C GLU A 99 3.34 -4.54 15.72
N VAL A 100 3.49 -3.42 15.03
CA VAL A 100 3.97 -2.15 15.60
C VAL A 100 2.98 -1.59 16.63
N LEU A 101 1.68 -1.73 16.41
CA LEU A 101 0.64 -1.21 17.31
C LEU A 101 0.38 -2.11 18.53
N SER A 102 0.75 -3.39 18.44
CA SER A 102 0.63 -4.38 19.54
C SER A 102 1.80 -4.36 20.52
N ARG A 103 2.88 -3.64 20.19
CA ARG A 103 3.96 -3.31 21.13
C ARG A 103 3.55 -2.19 22.09
#